data_AF-A0A6I2MBP0-F1
#
_entry.id   AF-A0A6I2MBP0-F1
#
_cell.length_a   1.000
_cell.length_b   1.000
_cell.length_c   1.000
_cell.angle_alpha   90.00
_cell.angle_beta   90.00
_cell.angle_gamma   90.00
#
_symmetry.space_group_name_H-M   'P 1'
#
loop_
_entity.id
_entity.type
_entity.pdbx_description
1 polymer ?
#
loop_
_entity_poly.entity_id
_entity_poly.type
_entity_poly.pdbx_seq_one_letter_code
_entity_poly.pdbx_strand_id
1 'polypeptide(L)'
;MVELTLGGKTYEMRFSLKSMRTLEAHYKKPIGKIFKDKDSLESLETLIAFYYACMKSSNKSLTMEKVEDLLDIALDKEEITLEELSEKLSEVIDSSSIMKNSAAKSDEEQSEQEAKN
;
A
#
# COMPACT_ATOMS: atom_id res chain seq x y z
N MET A 1 10.47 -3.63 7.43
CA MET A 1 9.66 -2.73 8.27
C MET A 1 10.14 -1.35 7.92
N VAL A 2 9.26 -0.50 7.41
CA VAL A 2 9.63 0.84 6.92
C VAL A 2 9.04 1.86 7.88
N GLU A 3 9.82 2.86 8.24
CA GLU A 3 9.39 3.92 9.14
C GLU A 3 9.20 5.21 8.34
N LEU A 4 8.11 5.92 8.64
CA LEU A 4 7.77 7.19 8.03
C LEU A 4 7.60 8.23 9.12
N THR A 5 8.39 9.30 9.07
CA THR A 5 8.23 10.42 9.98
C THR A 5 7.41 11.50 9.29
N LEU A 6 6.25 11.86 9.86
CA LEU A 6 5.40 12.95 9.39
C LEU A 6 5.09 13.88 10.57
N GLY A 7 5.32 15.19 10.41
CA GLY A 7 5.00 16.20 11.42
C GLY A 7 5.63 15.91 12.79
N GLY A 8 6.87 15.41 12.80
CA GLY A 8 7.61 15.05 14.02
C GLY A 8 7.14 13.78 14.73
N LYS A 9 6.26 12.97 14.12
CA LYS A 9 5.85 11.65 14.63
C LYS A 9 6.30 10.56 13.67
N THR A 10 6.92 9.53 14.22
CA THR A 10 7.29 8.32 13.46
C THR A 10 6.15 7.32 13.45
N TYR A 11 5.78 6.88 12.26
CA TYR A 11 4.74 5.91 12.01
C TYR A 11 5.36 4.66 11.39
N GLU A 12 5.08 3.52 11.99
CA GLU A 12 5.50 2.23 11.46
C GLU A 12 4.60 1.84 10.27
N MET A 13 5.20 1.73 9.09
CA MET A 13 4.53 1.25 7.90
C MET A 13 4.66 -0.27 7.79
N ARG A 14 3.51 -0.93 7.77
CA ARG A 14 3.44 -2.37 7.54
C ARG A 14 2.32 -2.72 6.56
N PHE A 15 2.71 -3.24 5.40
CA PHE A 15 1.76 -3.80 4.45
C PHE A 15 1.36 -5.21 4.90
N SER A 16 0.14 -5.33 5.44
CA SER A 16 -0.41 -6.59 5.94
C SER A 16 -1.69 -6.99 5.17
N LEU A 17 -2.20 -8.20 5.42
CA LEU A 17 -3.49 -8.65 4.88
C LEU A 17 -4.63 -7.68 5.21
N LYS A 18 -4.56 -6.97 6.35
CA LYS A 18 -5.56 -5.96 6.73
C LYS A 18 -5.43 -4.70 5.87
N SER A 19 -4.21 -4.27 5.57
CA SER A 19 -3.93 -3.17 4.65
C SER A 19 -4.48 -3.49 3.26
N MET A 20 -4.18 -4.69 2.78
CA MET A 20 -4.67 -5.21 1.49
C MET A 20 -6.20 -5.15 1.41
N ARG A 21 -6.91 -5.72 2.39
CA ARG A 21 -8.38 -5.70 2.44
C ARG A 21 -8.95 -4.29 2.56
N THR A 22 -8.26 -3.39 3.26
CA THR A 22 -8.68 -1.99 3.40
C THR A 22 -8.64 -1.29 2.05
N LEU A 23 -7.59 -1.52 1.26
CA LEU A 23 -7.44 -0.97 -0.08
C LEU A 23 -8.47 -1.56 -1.05
N GLU A 24 -8.66 -2.88 -1.02
CA GLU A 24 -9.67 -3.54 -1.85
C GLU A 24 -11.09 -3.03 -1.54
N ALA A 25 -11.39 -2.79 -0.25
CA ALA A 25 -12.66 -2.21 0.16
C ALA A 25 -12.82 -0.75 -0.30
N HIS A 26 -11.74 0.04 -0.28
CA HIS A 26 -11.74 1.44 -0.71
C HIS A 26 -11.93 1.55 -2.23
N TYR A 27 -11.14 0.84 -3.01
CA TYR A 27 -11.15 0.90 -4.47
C TYR A 27 -12.19 -0.02 -5.12
N LYS A 28 -12.81 -0.92 -4.34
CA LYS A 28 -13.71 -1.98 -4.83
C LYS A 28 -13.08 -2.83 -5.95
N LYS A 29 -11.76 -2.98 -5.92
CA LYS A 29 -10.96 -3.69 -6.93
C LYS A 29 -9.93 -4.57 -6.22
N PRO A 30 -9.55 -5.72 -6.81
CA PRO A 30 -8.51 -6.57 -6.25
C PRO A 30 -7.16 -5.85 -6.24
N ILE A 31 -6.37 -6.07 -5.19
CA ILE A 31 -5.12 -5.34 -4.96
C ILE A 31 -4.14 -5.45 -6.14
N GLY A 32 -4.07 -6.61 -6.79
CA GLY A 32 -3.19 -6.82 -7.94
C GLY A 32 -3.55 -6.00 -9.18
N LYS A 33 -4.80 -5.51 -9.29
CA LYS A 33 -5.18 -4.53 -10.33
C LYS A 33 -4.78 -3.11 -9.94
N ILE A 34 -4.93 -2.75 -8.66
CA ILE A 34 -4.49 -1.45 -8.12
C ILE A 34 -2.98 -1.27 -8.35
N PHE A 35 -2.18 -2.33 -8.22
CA PHE A 35 -0.74 -2.28 -8.49
C PHE A 35 -0.33 -2.35 -9.96
N LYS A 36 -1.20 -2.86 -10.84
CA LYS A 36 -0.90 -2.96 -12.27
C LYS A 36 -1.13 -1.66 -13.03
N ASP A 37 -2.02 -0.82 -12.54
CA ASP A 37 -2.16 0.54 -13.04
C ASP A 37 -0.97 1.35 -12.53
N LYS A 38 0.05 1.59 -13.39
CA LYS A 38 1.27 2.34 -13.04
C LYS A 38 0.97 3.73 -12.46
N ASP A 39 -0.06 4.40 -12.98
CA ASP A 39 -0.56 5.68 -12.46
C ASP A 39 -1.08 5.61 -11.02
N SER A 40 -1.37 4.41 -10.50
CA SER A 40 -1.91 4.27 -9.14
C SER A 40 -0.89 4.73 -8.10
N LEU A 41 0.41 4.52 -8.28
CA LEU A 41 1.39 4.97 -7.27
C LEU A 41 1.89 6.41 -7.50
N GLU A 42 1.42 7.07 -8.56
CA GLU A 42 1.77 8.45 -8.90
C GLU A 42 0.67 9.44 -8.45
N SER A 43 -0.56 8.97 -8.22
CA SER A 43 -1.64 9.80 -7.69
C SER A 43 -1.54 9.96 -6.16
N LEU A 44 -1.61 11.21 -5.70
CA LEU A 44 -1.62 11.56 -4.28
C LEU A 44 -2.76 10.87 -3.51
N GLU A 45 -3.97 10.82 -4.08
CA GLU A 45 -5.12 10.13 -3.46
C GLU A 45 -4.81 8.65 -3.19
N THR A 46 -4.11 8.02 -4.13
CA THR A 46 -3.75 6.62 -3.99
C THR A 46 -2.66 6.43 -2.96
N LEU A 47 -1.62 7.27 -2.97
CA LEU A 47 -0.62 7.29 -1.91
C LEU A 47 -1.29 7.42 -0.54
N ILE A 48 -2.18 8.39 -0.35
CA ILE A 48 -2.92 8.60 0.90
C ILE A 48 -3.66 7.31 1.32
N ALA A 49 -4.39 6.67 0.39
CA ALA A 49 -5.10 5.43 0.69
C ALA A 49 -4.16 4.29 1.12
N PHE A 50 -3.00 4.17 0.46
CA PHE A 50 -1.97 3.19 0.79
C PHE A 50 -1.32 3.45 2.15
N TYR A 51 -0.93 4.70 2.40
CA TYR A 51 -0.41 5.13 3.70
C TYR A 51 -1.43 4.86 4.81
N TYR A 52 -2.69 5.22 4.59
CA TYR A 52 -3.79 4.91 5.50
C TYR A 52 -3.89 3.41 5.77
N ALA A 53 -3.89 2.58 4.74
CA ALA A 53 -3.99 1.14 4.90
C ALA A 53 -2.78 0.53 5.64
N CYS A 54 -1.57 1.02 5.36
CA CYS A 54 -0.33 0.61 6.04
C CYS A 54 -0.31 1.04 7.50
N MET A 55 -0.60 2.32 7.77
CA MET A 55 -0.57 2.91 9.12
C MET A 55 -1.71 2.39 9.99
N LYS A 56 -2.91 2.17 9.43
CA LYS A 56 -4.06 1.60 10.15
C LYS A 56 -3.79 0.19 10.67
N SER A 57 -2.92 -0.56 9.99
CA SER A 57 -2.50 -1.88 10.46
C SER A 57 -1.78 -1.81 11.81
N SER A 58 -1.00 -0.74 12.03
CA SER A 58 -0.21 -0.52 13.25
C SER A 58 -0.93 0.37 14.26
N ASN A 59 -1.80 1.28 13.81
CA ASN A 59 -2.55 2.19 14.67
C ASN A 59 -4.02 2.31 14.25
N LYS A 60 -4.90 1.63 15.00
CA LYS A 60 -6.35 1.55 14.73
C LYS A 60 -7.10 2.89 14.84
N SER A 61 -6.49 3.91 15.44
CA SER A 61 -7.11 5.23 15.67
C SER A 61 -6.86 6.23 14.54
N LEU A 62 -6.02 5.88 13.55
CA LEU A 62 -5.85 6.71 12.35
C LEU A 62 -7.06 6.59 11.42
N THR A 63 -7.51 7.76 10.95
CA THR A 63 -8.52 7.93 9.90
C THR A 63 -7.82 8.36 8.60
N MET A 64 -8.50 8.20 7.47
CA MET A 64 -7.94 8.59 6.17
C MET A 64 -7.70 10.11 6.11
N GLU A 65 -8.67 10.91 6.56
CA GLU A 65 -8.54 12.38 6.67
C GLU A 65 -7.31 12.80 7.48
N LYS A 66 -7.01 12.11 8.58
CA LYS A 66 -5.80 12.41 9.37
C LYS A 66 -4.51 12.09 8.63
N VAL A 67 -4.50 11.06 7.78
CA VAL A 67 -3.33 10.71 6.98
C VAL A 67 -3.14 11.72 5.86
N GLU A 68 -4.22 12.14 5.23
CA GLU A 68 -4.25 13.24 4.25
C GLU A 68 -3.69 14.53 4.86
N ASP A 69 -4.25 15.00 5.98
CA ASP A 69 -3.74 16.18 6.69
C ASP A 69 -2.24 16.07 7.02
N LEU A 70 -1.78 14.89 7.45
CA LEU A 70 -0.37 14.68 7.79
C LEU A 70 0.54 14.72 6.56
N LEU A 71 0.09 14.15 5.44
CA LEU A 71 0.84 14.15 4.18
C LEU A 71 0.84 15.54 3.56
N ASP A 72 -0.28 16.24 3.56
CA ASP A 72 -0.38 17.62 3.07
C ASP A 72 0.52 18.55 3.87
N ILE A 73 0.52 18.45 5.20
CA ILE A 73 1.42 19.24 6.05
C ILE A 73 2.89 18.90 5.76
N ALA A 74 3.23 17.63 5.56
CA ALA A 74 4.60 17.22 5.29
C ALA A 74 5.08 17.66 3.91
N LEU A 75 4.20 17.65 2.90
CA LEU A 75 4.46 18.17 1.56
C LEU A 75 4.59 19.70 1.57
N ASP A 76 3.70 20.41 2.28
CA ASP A 76 3.70 21.88 2.40
C ASP A 76 4.97 22.39 3.11
N LYS A 77 5.46 21.64 4.11
CA LYS A 77 6.70 21.94 4.82
C LYS A 77 7.96 21.47 4.13
N GLU A 78 7.85 20.84 2.96
CA GLU A 78 8.97 20.20 2.26
C GLU A 78 9.73 19.20 3.15
N GLU A 79 9.03 18.56 4.11
CA GLU A 79 9.60 17.51 4.98
C GLU A 79 9.83 16.20 4.21
N ILE A 80 9.01 15.95 3.18
CA ILE A 80 9.10 14.79 2.30
C ILE A 80 8.56 15.15 0.92
N THR A 81 9.09 14.54 -0.14
CA THR A 81 8.60 14.71 -1.52
C THR A 81 7.63 13.61 -1.92
N LEU A 82 6.82 13.85 -2.97
CA LEU A 82 5.95 12.82 -3.56
C LEU A 82 6.77 11.61 -4.06
N GLU A 83 7.93 11.85 -4.65
CA GLU A 83 8.84 10.80 -5.11
C GLU A 83 9.29 9.91 -3.95
N GLU A 84 9.74 10.51 -2.84
CA GLU A 84 10.14 9.77 -1.64
C GLU A 84 8.99 8.99 -1.00
N LEU A 85 7.76 9.54 -1.04
CA LEU A 85 6.57 8.82 -0.58
C LEU A 85 6.31 7.58 -1.44
N SER A 86 6.35 7.71 -2.77
CA SER A 86 6.17 6.57 -3.68
C SER A 86 7.27 5.53 -3.52
N GLU A 87 8.53 5.94 -3.38
CA GLU A 87 9.67 5.03 -3.16
C GLU A 87 9.53 4.26 -1.84
N LYS A 88 9.27 4.96 -0.73
CA LYS A 88 9.07 4.32 0.58
C LYS A 88 7.91 3.34 0.54
N LEU A 89 6.81 3.72 -0.13
CA LEU A 89 5.65 2.85 -0.26
C LEU A 89 6.02 1.59 -1.04
N SER A 90 6.71 1.73 -2.18
CA SER A 90 7.22 0.58 -2.96
C SER A 90 8.09 -0.32 -2.10
N GLU A 91 8.99 0.23 -1.28
CA GLU A 91 9.84 -0.54 -0.38
C GLU A 91 9.01 -1.33 0.66
N VAL A 92 7.94 -0.74 1.21
CA VAL A 92 7.03 -1.42 2.16
C VAL A 92 6.33 -2.60 1.48
N ILE A 93 5.94 -2.41 0.23
CA ILE A 93 5.27 -3.40 -0.60
C ILE A 93 6.21 -4.55 -0.97
N ASP A 94 7.40 -4.24 -1.49
CA ASP A 94 8.43 -5.21 -1.88
C ASP A 94 8.98 -6.00 -0.69
N SER A 95 9.11 -5.34 0.46
CA SER A 95 9.49 -6.00 1.72
C SER A 95 8.36 -6.86 2.30
N SER A 96 7.11 -6.68 1.85
CA SER A 96 5.99 -7.50 2.28
C SER A 96 5.98 -8.85 1.56
N SER A 97 6.12 -9.92 2.34
CA SER A 97 6.06 -11.30 1.82
C SER A 97 4.70 -11.68 1.19
N ILE A 98 3.66 -10.87 1.41
CA ILE A 98 2.30 -11.10 0.87
C ILE A 98 2.27 -10.92 -0.66
N MET A 99 3.04 -9.96 -1.18
CA MET A 99 3.18 -9.72 -2.62
C MET A 99 4.00 -10.80 -3.31
N LYS A 100 5.07 -11.27 -2.65
CA LYS A 100 5.90 -12.38 -3.14
C LYS A 100 5.09 -13.67 -3.33
N ASN A 101 4.07 -13.88 -2.50
CA ASN A 101 3.21 -15.07 -2.59
C ASN A 101 2.03 -14.93 -3.58
N SER A 102 1.77 -13.72 -4.11
CA SER A 102 0.72 -13.48 -5.11
C SER A 102 1.20 -13.75 -6.54
N ALA A 103 2.51 -13.63 -6.79
CA ALA A 103 3.12 -14.04 -8.05
C ALA A 103 3.23 -15.58 -8.16
N ALA A 104 3.46 -16.28 -7.05
CA ALA A 104 3.64 -17.74 -7.05
C ALA A 104 2.34 -18.55 -7.24
N LYS A 105 1.15 -17.92 -7.17
CA LYS A 105 -0.14 -18.61 -7.32
C LYS A 105 -0.84 -18.37 -8.65
N SER A 106 -0.23 -17.65 -9.58
CA SER A 106 -0.81 -17.48 -10.93
C SER A 106 -0.33 -18.53 -11.94
N ASP A 107 0.63 -19.39 -11.58
CA ASP A 107 1.15 -20.46 -12.47
C ASP A 107 0.62 -21.87 -12.14
N GLU A 108 0.04 -22.10 -10.95
CA GLU A 108 -0.32 -23.47 -10.52
C GLU A 108 -1.81 -23.86 -10.74
N GLU A 109 -2.60 -23.01 -11.41
CA GLU A 109 -4.01 -23.33 -11.76
C GLU A 109 -4.22 -23.69 -13.25
N GLN A 110 -3.16 -23.84 -14.05
CA GLN A 110 -3.29 -24.30 -15.45
C GLN A 110 -2.88 -25.76 -15.72
N SER A 111 -2.36 -26.52 -14.75
CA SER A 111 -1.86 -27.88 -15.05
C SER A 111 -2.78 -29.05 -14.65
N GLU A 112 -3.93 -28.83 -14.01
CA GLU A 112 -4.76 -29.95 -13.51
C GLU A 112 -6.08 -30.20 -14.27
N GLN A 113 -6.29 -29.57 -15.43
CA GLN A 113 -7.52 -29.77 -16.23
C GLN A 113 -7.34 -30.51 -17.57
N GLU A 114 -6.12 -30.93 -17.96
CA GLU A 114 -5.89 -31.70 -19.19
C GLU A 114 -5.65 -33.21 -18.98
N ALA A 115 -5.77 -33.74 -17.75
CA ALA A 115 -5.59 -35.18 -17.48
C ALA A 115 -6.91 -35.99 -17.43
N LYS A 116 -8.04 -35.39 -17.78
CA LYS A 116 -9.34 -36.08 -17.87
C LYS A 116 -10.17 -35.56 -19.04
N ASN A 117 -9.81 -35.95 -20.26
CA ASN A 117 -10.77 -36.21 -21.34
C ASN A 117 -10.17 -37.18 -22.36
#